data_AF-A0A7S8IJA6-F1
#
_entry.id   AF-A0A7S8IJA6-F1
#
_cell.length_a   1.000
_cell.length_b   1.000
_cell.length_c   1.000
_cell.angle_alpha   90.00
_cell.angle_beta   90.00
_cell.angle_gamma   90.00
#
_symmetry.space_group_name_H-M   'P 1'
#
loop_
_entity.id
_entity.type
_entity.pdbx_description
1 polymer ?
#
loop_
_entity_poly.entity_id
_entity_poly.type
_entity_poly.pdbx_seq_one_letter_code
_entity_poly.pdbx_strand_id
1 'polypeptide(L)'
;MTYLTGGHVFFGARLTSIAALAMLLVGCASATIEDAVPSGANGPANTGTYPNLNIPPQSAAEQISAEKKAADLAALNAEQQQNAAFGAAPSGQTDPALLRRLGQTHGTNALKQIEKTP
;
A
#
# COMPACT_ATOMS: atom_id res chain seq x y z
N MET A 1 11.11 39.75 10.06
CA MET A 1 11.23 39.32 8.65
C MET A 1 11.48 37.82 8.65
N THR A 2 10.45 37.04 8.34
CA THR A 2 10.47 35.57 8.25
C THR A 2 10.52 35.20 6.78
N TYR A 3 11.54 34.46 6.35
CA TYR A 3 11.51 33.76 5.06
C TYR A 3 11.39 32.27 5.33
N LEU A 4 10.24 31.70 4.98
CA LEU A 4 10.03 30.25 4.96
C LEU A 4 10.86 29.65 3.81
N THR A 5 11.99 29.04 4.14
CA THR A 5 12.75 28.19 3.22
C THR A 5 12.58 26.75 3.68
N GLY A 6 11.74 25.98 2.97
CA GLY A 6 11.53 24.56 3.28
C GLY A 6 10.47 23.81 2.47
N GLY A 7 9.67 24.48 1.64
CA GLY A 7 8.53 23.85 0.95
C GLY A 7 8.81 23.19 -0.41
N HIS A 8 10.04 23.20 -0.93
CA HIS A 8 10.29 22.89 -2.36
C HIS A 8 11.01 21.57 -2.66
N VAL A 9 11.51 20.84 -1.66
CA VAL A 9 12.34 19.64 -1.92
C VAL A 9 11.49 18.39 -2.18
N PHE A 10 10.25 18.33 -1.67
CA PHE A 10 9.37 17.15 -1.84
C PHE A 10 8.32 17.28 -2.94
N PHE A 11 8.15 18.46 -3.55
CA PHE A 11 7.16 18.67 -4.63
C PHE A 11 7.76 18.50 -6.04
N GLY A 12 9.09 18.59 -6.18
CA GLY A 12 9.77 18.54 -7.49
C GLY A 12 9.97 17.15 -8.10
N ALA A 13 9.79 16.07 -7.31
CA ALA A 13 10.06 14.70 -7.77
C ALA A 13 8.85 14.01 -8.45
N ARG A 14 7.71 14.67 -8.58
CA ARG A 14 6.47 14.11 -9.17
C ARG A 14 6.10 14.67 -10.55
N LEU A 15 6.87 15.61 -11.10
CA LEU A 15 6.54 16.30 -12.35
C LEU A 15 7.45 15.96 -13.55
N THR A 16 8.52 15.20 -13.36
CA THR A 16 9.42 14.81 -14.47
C THR A 16 8.99 13.56 -15.24
N SER A 17 7.89 12.89 -14.85
CA SER A 17 7.44 11.65 -15.50
C SER A 17 6.51 11.83 -16.70
N ILE A 18 6.20 13.07 -17.12
CA ILE A 18 5.20 13.31 -18.20
C ILE A 18 5.85 13.44 -19.59
N ALA A 19 7.17 13.63 -19.70
CA ALA A 19 7.83 13.87 -20.99
C ALA A 19 8.03 12.60 -21.87
N ALA A 20 7.75 11.40 -21.36
CA ALA A 20 7.97 10.15 -22.09
C ALA A 20 6.78 9.69 -22.95
N LEU A 21 5.64 10.39 -22.92
CA LEU A 21 4.38 9.89 -23.53
C LEU A 21 4.18 10.30 -25.01
N ALA A 22 5.08 11.09 -25.60
CA ALA A 22 4.85 11.68 -26.94
C ALA A 22 5.37 10.82 -28.13
N MET A 23 6.03 9.69 -27.90
CA MET A 23 6.70 8.90 -28.95
C MET A 23 5.95 7.65 -29.45
N LEU A 24 4.71 7.39 -29.01
CA LEU A 24 4.01 6.12 -29.27
C LEU A 24 2.96 6.13 -30.41
N LEU A 25 2.87 7.20 -31.21
CA LEU A 25 1.77 7.38 -32.18
C LEU A 25 2.09 7.06 -33.66
N VAL A 26 3.21 6.39 -33.98
CA VAL A 26 3.59 6.08 -35.38
C VAL A 26 3.05 4.75 -35.93
N GLY A 27 2.31 3.96 -35.15
CA GLY A 27 1.93 2.58 -35.54
C GLY A 27 0.56 2.38 -36.22
N CYS A 28 -0.25 3.41 -36.43
CA CYS A 28 -1.68 3.24 -36.76
C CYS A 28 -2.03 3.41 -38.26
N ALA A 29 -1.27 2.80 -39.19
CA ALA A 29 -1.57 2.95 -40.63
C ALA A 29 -1.35 1.69 -41.48
N SER A 30 -1.56 0.49 -40.93
CA SER A 30 -1.45 -0.74 -41.72
C SER A 30 -2.33 -1.87 -41.19
N ALA A 31 -3.65 -1.66 -41.20
CA ALA A 31 -4.64 -2.72 -41.14
C ALA A 31 -5.57 -2.58 -42.34
N THR A 32 -5.59 -3.58 -43.22
CA THR A 32 -6.55 -3.68 -44.32
C THR A 32 -7.88 -4.20 -43.78
N ILE A 33 -8.99 -3.86 -44.44
CA ILE A 33 -10.36 -4.16 -43.98
C ILE A 33 -10.58 -5.68 -43.83
N GLU A 34 -9.81 -6.48 -44.56
CA GLU A 34 -9.78 -7.94 -44.51
C GLU A 34 -9.23 -8.50 -43.18
N ASP A 35 -8.45 -7.73 -42.42
CA ASP A 35 -7.95 -8.07 -41.07
C ASP A 35 -8.84 -7.48 -39.95
N ALA A 36 -9.80 -6.63 -40.33
CA ALA A 36 -10.71 -5.93 -39.42
C ALA A 36 -12.02 -6.69 -39.17
N VAL A 37 -12.02 -8.03 -39.32
CA VAL A 37 -13.13 -8.84 -38.81
C VAL A 37 -12.94 -8.97 -37.30
N PRO A 38 -13.74 -8.30 -36.46
CA PRO A 38 -13.63 -8.45 -35.02
C PRO A 38 -13.83 -9.93 -34.68
N SER A 39 -13.08 -10.48 -33.73
CA SER A 39 -13.21 -11.87 -33.30
C SER A 39 -14.62 -12.24 -32.80
N GLY A 40 -15.53 -11.26 -32.66
CA GLY A 40 -16.96 -11.43 -32.36
C GLY A 40 -17.92 -11.31 -33.56
N ALA A 41 -17.44 -11.15 -34.80
CA ALA A 41 -18.28 -11.20 -36.00
C ALA A 41 -18.72 -12.63 -36.35
N ASN A 42 -17.98 -13.63 -35.85
CA ASN A 42 -18.49 -14.97 -35.67
C ASN A 42 -19.26 -14.94 -34.35
N GLY A 43 -20.58 -15.14 -34.39
CA GLY A 43 -21.42 -15.19 -33.19
C GLY A 43 -20.85 -16.11 -32.09
N PRO A 44 -21.40 -16.05 -30.86
CA PRO A 44 -20.78 -16.66 -29.67
C PRO A 44 -20.27 -18.08 -29.93
N ALA A 45 -18.95 -18.22 -30.00
CA ALA A 45 -18.30 -19.51 -30.19
C ALA A 45 -18.43 -20.31 -28.88
N ASN A 46 -18.99 -21.51 -28.96
CA ASN A 46 -19.07 -22.42 -27.83
C ASN A 46 -17.66 -22.99 -27.56
N THR A 47 -16.85 -22.24 -26.82
CA THR A 47 -15.46 -22.57 -26.51
C THR A 47 -15.32 -23.56 -25.34
N GLY A 48 -16.43 -24.06 -24.80
CA GLY A 48 -16.46 -24.89 -23.59
C GLY A 48 -15.84 -24.23 -22.34
N THR A 49 -15.44 -22.95 -22.43
CA THR A 49 -14.57 -22.28 -21.45
C THR A 49 -15.21 -21.01 -20.88
N TYR A 50 -16.35 -20.56 -21.41
CA TYR A 50 -17.14 -19.49 -20.80
C TYR A 50 -18.04 -20.05 -19.69
N PRO A 51 -18.00 -19.50 -18.46
CA PRO A 51 -18.90 -19.94 -17.41
C PRO A 51 -20.34 -19.68 -17.85
N ASN A 52 -21.17 -20.72 -17.78
CA ASN A 52 -22.59 -20.62 -18.08
C ASN A 52 -23.22 -19.58 -17.13
N LEU A 53 -23.59 -18.41 -17.67
CA LEU A 53 -24.14 -17.28 -16.91
C LEU A 53 -25.50 -17.57 -16.27
N ASN A 54 -26.15 -18.68 -16.65
CA ASN A 54 -27.40 -19.13 -16.02
C ASN A 54 -27.16 -19.92 -14.73
N ILE A 55 -25.91 -20.23 -14.38
CA ILE A 55 -25.57 -20.91 -13.12
C ILE A 55 -25.13 -19.85 -12.10
N PRO A 56 -25.76 -19.78 -10.92
CA PRO A 56 -25.35 -18.83 -9.90
C PRO A 56 -23.90 -19.12 -9.47
N PRO A 57 -23.06 -18.07 -9.32
CA PRO A 57 -21.68 -18.25 -8.89
C PRO A 57 -21.64 -18.95 -7.53
N GLN A 58 -20.84 -20.00 -7.43
CA GLN A 58 -20.62 -20.70 -6.18
C GLN A 58 -19.56 -19.97 -5.36
N SER A 59 -19.74 -19.90 -4.05
CA SER A 59 -18.71 -19.32 -3.16
C SER A 59 -17.45 -20.18 -3.22
N ALA A 60 -16.31 -19.56 -3.54
CA ALA A 60 -15.03 -20.26 -3.59
C ALA A 60 -14.49 -20.64 -2.21
N ALA A 61 -15.08 -20.10 -1.14
CA ALA A 61 -14.71 -20.36 0.24
C ALA A 61 -15.96 -20.51 1.14
N GLU A 62 -15.80 -21.18 2.27
CA GLU A 62 -16.83 -21.22 3.31
C GLU A 62 -17.12 -19.81 3.81
N GLN A 63 -18.41 -19.51 4.01
CA GLN A 63 -18.81 -18.23 4.60
C GLN A 63 -18.41 -18.20 6.07
N ILE A 64 -17.88 -17.06 6.52
CA ILE A 64 -17.54 -16.85 7.93
C ILE A 64 -18.82 -16.92 8.78
N SER A 65 -18.84 -17.82 9.76
CA SER A 65 -19.98 -17.94 10.69
C SER A 65 -20.08 -16.70 11.59
N ALA A 66 -21.28 -16.45 12.12
CA ALA A 66 -21.51 -15.31 13.01
C ALA A 66 -20.64 -15.40 14.28
N GLU A 67 -20.46 -16.61 14.79
CA GLU A 67 -19.65 -16.92 15.97
C GLU A 67 -18.17 -16.64 15.70
N LYS A 68 -17.65 -17.10 14.56
CA LYS A 68 -16.25 -16.85 14.19
C LYS A 68 -15.98 -15.37 13.99
N LYS A 69 -16.91 -14.65 13.35
CA LYS A 69 -16.81 -13.19 13.21
C LYS A 69 -16.75 -12.49 14.57
N ALA A 70 -17.62 -12.88 15.51
CA ALA A 70 -17.65 -12.29 16.84
C ALA A 70 -16.35 -12.57 17.61
N ALA A 71 -15.82 -13.79 17.53
CA ALA A 71 -14.57 -14.17 18.16
C ALA A 71 -13.37 -13.38 17.58
N ASP A 72 -13.27 -13.30 16.26
CA ASP A 72 -12.18 -12.59 15.58
C ASP A 72 -12.23 -11.08 15.91
N LEU A 73 -13.43 -10.48 15.94
CA LEU A 73 -13.59 -9.09 16.34
C LEU A 73 -13.24 -8.84 17.82
N ALA A 74 -13.58 -9.75 18.72
CA ALA A 74 -13.20 -9.62 20.12
C ALA A 74 -11.67 -9.68 20.30
N ALA A 75 -11.00 -10.59 19.60
CA ALA A 75 -9.55 -10.68 19.59
C ALA A 75 -8.88 -9.41 19.04
N LEU A 76 -9.37 -8.90 17.91
CA LEU A 76 -8.90 -7.64 17.32
C LEU A 76 -9.04 -6.45 18.27
N ASN A 77 -10.18 -6.33 18.96
CA ASN A 77 -10.39 -5.24 19.93
C ASN A 77 -9.47 -5.36 21.15
N ALA A 78 -9.25 -6.57 21.66
CA ALA A 78 -8.34 -6.79 22.77
C ALA A 78 -6.90 -6.41 22.40
N GLU A 79 -6.45 -6.82 21.21
CA GLU A 79 -5.13 -6.46 20.68
C GLU A 79 -4.97 -4.96 20.47
N GLN A 80 -6.01 -4.30 19.93
CA GLN A 80 -6.00 -2.85 19.76
C GLN A 80 -5.89 -2.10 21.10
N GLN A 81 -6.58 -2.57 22.14
CA GLN A 81 -6.50 -1.99 23.48
C GLN A 81 -5.13 -2.18 24.10
N GLN A 82 -4.53 -3.37 23.94
CA GLN A 82 -3.16 -3.63 24.40
C GLN A 82 -2.18 -2.70 23.69
N ASN A 83 -2.26 -2.59 22.36
CA ASN A 83 -1.39 -1.72 21.58
C ASN A 83 -1.61 -0.23 21.87
N ALA A 84 -2.84 0.19 22.19
CA ALA A 84 -3.09 1.57 22.64
C ALA A 84 -2.43 1.87 24.00
N ALA A 85 -2.38 0.89 24.91
CA ALA A 85 -1.68 1.03 26.18
C ALA A 85 -0.16 1.15 26.00
N PHE A 86 0.42 0.51 24.97
CA PHE A 86 1.85 0.64 24.62
C PHE A 86 2.17 1.82 23.68
N GLY A 87 1.18 2.29 22.92
CA GLY A 87 1.31 3.39 21.96
C GLY A 87 1.17 4.79 22.57
N ALA A 88 0.73 4.89 23.82
CA ALA A 88 0.89 6.11 24.60
C ALA A 88 2.39 6.32 24.86
N ALA A 89 3.00 7.27 24.13
CA ALA A 89 4.38 7.68 24.39
C ALA A 89 4.50 7.98 25.90
N PRO A 90 5.37 7.27 26.64
CA PRO A 90 5.47 7.47 28.08
C PRO A 90 5.79 8.94 28.35
N SER A 91 5.20 9.49 29.41
CA SER A 91 5.31 10.89 29.78
C SER A 91 6.78 11.34 29.74
N GLY A 92 7.10 12.22 28.80
CA GLY A 92 8.46 12.72 28.53
C GLY A 92 9.05 12.34 27.17
N GLN A 93 8.54 11.31 26.47
CA GLN A 93 9.01 10.97 25.11
C GLN A 93 8.49 11.90 24.00
N THR A 94 7.65 12.88 24.33
CA THR A 94 7.21 13.93 23.40
C THR A 94 7.96 15.24 23.57
N ASP A 95 8.89 15.34 24.54
CA ASP A 95 9.73 16.52 24.72
C ASP A 95 10.81 16.58 23.61
N PRO A 96 10.75 17.56 22.69
CA PRO A 96 11.70 17.66 21.59
C PRO A 96 13.15 17.87 22.05
N ALA A 97 13.36 18.48 23.22
CA ALA A 97 14.70 18.67 23.78
C ALA A 97 15.30 17.35 24.29
N LEU A 98 14.48 16.55 24.97
CA LEU A 98 14.85 15.19 25.40
C LEU A 98 15.13 14.32 24.17
N LEU A 99 14.25 14.32 23.16
CA LEU A 99 14.44 13.54 21.93
C LEU A 99 15.74 13.90 21.19
N ARG A 100 16.08 15.19 21.09
CA ARG A 100 17.38 15.63 20.52
C ARG A 100 18.56 15.11 21.32
N ARG A 101 18.51 15.24 22.66
CA ARG A 101 19.58 14.76 23.54
C ARG A 101 19.73 13.24 23.46
N LEU A 102 18.62 12.51 23.39
CA LEU A 102 18.61 11.06 23.24
C LEU A 102 19.26 10.66 21.92
N GLY A 103 18.85 11.27 20.79
CA GLY A 103 19.45 11.00 19.49
C GLY A 103 20.95 11.27 19.43
N GLN A 104 21.44 12.28 20.17
CA GLN A 104 22.87 12.59 20.25
C GLN A 104 23.67 11.64 21.14
N THR A 105 23.07 11.06 22.17
CA THR A 105 23.81 10.35 23.24
C THR A 105 23.56 8.85 23.29
N HIS A 106 22.50 8.35 22.67
CA HIS A 106 22.07 6.96 22.80
C HIS A 106 23.15 5.97 22.29
N GLY A 107 23.75 6.22 21.13
CA GLY A 107 24.79 5.35 20.57
C GLY A 107 26.02 5.25 21.49
N THR A 108 26.55 6.38 21.94
CA THR A 108 27.70 6.41 22.86
C THR A 108 27.40 5.75 24.19
N ASN A 109 26.19 5.91 24.72
CA ASN A 109 25.77 5.27 25.97
C ASN A 109 25.57 3.75 25.80
N ALA A 110 25.12 3.29 24.63
CA ALA A 110 25.01 1.87 24.31
C ALA A 110 26.39 1.21 24.23
N LEU A 111 27.35 1.85 23.55
CA LEU A 111 28.73 1.36 23.46
C LEU A 111 29.36 1.24 24.85
N LYS A 112 29.20 2.24 25.72
CA LYS A 112 29.68 2.20 27.11
C LYS A 112 29.07 1.08 27.95
N GLN A 113 27.83 0.67 27.66
CA GLN A 113 27.19 -0.44 28.37
C GLN A 113 27.75 -1.78 27.90
N ILE A 114 28.00 -1.93 26.60
CA ILE A 114 28.63 -3.12 26.03
C ILE A 114 30.04 -3.28 26.60
N GLU A 115 30.84 -2.22 26.66
CA GLU A 115 32.19 -2.24 27.22
C GLU A 115 32.23 -2.54 28.72
N LYS A 116 31.16 -2.26 29.46
CA LYS A 116 31.04 -2.55 30.90
C LYS A 116 30.55 -3.97 31.20
N THR A 117 30.05 -4.69 30.21
CA THR A 117 29.56 -6.05 30.38
C THR A 117 30.71 -6.99 30.00
N PRO A 118 31.25 -7.79 30.94
CA PRO A 118 32.45 -8.62 30.72
C PRO A 118 32.25 -9.72 29.69
#